data_AF-A0A3E0IPM1-F1
#
_entry.id   AF-A0A3E0IPM1-F1
#
_cell.length_a   1.000
_cell.length_b   1.000
_cell.length_c   1.000
_cell.angle_alpha   90.00
_cell.angle_beta   90.00
_cell.angle_gamma   90.00
#
_symmetry.space_group_name_H-M   'P 1'
#
loop_
_entity.id
_entity.type
_entity.pdbx_description
1 polymer ?
#
loop_
_entity_poly.entity_id
_entity_poly.type
_entity_poly.pdbx_seq_one_letter_code
_entity_poly.pdbx_strand_id
1 'polypeptide(L)' 'NSNVLLLTNGDLTMPDMTGWTRDDIVAFESLTNIKVEVEGNGFVKSQSVTSQTAIDKKTKVQVKLDSENTNSS' A
#
# COMPACT_ATOMS: atom_id res chain seq x y z
N ASN A 1 17.24 -11.09 -0.20
CA ASN A 1 16.69 -9.77 -0.55
C ASN A 1 16.18 -9.11 0.70
N SER A 2 16.76 -7.98 1.07
CA SER A 2 16.41 -7.24 2.29
C SER A 2 15.75 -5.93 1.87
N ASN A 3 14.46 -5.77 2.17
CA ASN A 3 13.76 -4.53 1.89
C ASN A 3 14.02 -3.56 3.04
N VAL A 4 14.85 -2.55 2.79
CA VAL A 4 15.20 -1.50 3.76
C VAL A 4 14.24 -0.33 3.54
N LEU A 5 13.45 -0.02 4.56
CA LEU A 5 12.63 1.19 4.60
C LEU A 5 13.55 2.38 4.97
N LEU A 6 13.81 3.25 4.00
CA LEU A 6 14.61 4.46 4.22
C LEU A 6 13.68 5.65 4.51
N LEU A 7 13.72 6.12 5.75
CA LEU A 7 13.01 7.33 6.20
C LEU A 7 13.98 8.52 6.09
N THR A 8 14.02 9.18 4.93
CA THR A 8 14.79 10.42 4.76
C THR A 8 13.93 11.64 5.12
N ASN A 9 14.18 12.21 6.30
CA ASN A 9 13.90 13.59 6.72
C ASN A 9 12.63 14.29 6.18
N GLY A 10 11.49 13.60 6.09
CA GLY A 10 10.19 14.22 5.81
C GLY A 10 9.46 13.69 4.57
N ASP A 11 10.13 12.91 3.72
CA ASP A 11 9.49 12.30 2.56
C ASP A 11 9.00 10.90 2.92
N LEU A 12 7.68 10.75 3.06
CA LEU A 12 7.05 9.44 3.21
C LEU A 12 7.20 8.71 1.88
N THR A 13 7.70 7.48 1.92
CA THR A 13 7.79 6.64 0.72
C THR A 13 6.67 5.60 0.74
N MET A 14 6.12 5.35 -0.44
CA MET A 14 5.07 4.37 -0.64
C MET A 14 5.61 2.97 -0.33
N PRO A 15 5.09 2.26 0.69
CA PRO A 15 5.50 0.89 0.92
C PRO A 15 5.00 -0.02 -0.21
N ASP A 16 5.59 -1.21 -0.31
CA ASP A 16 5.00 -2.29 -1.09
C ASP A 16 3.80 -2.84 -0.30
N MET A 17 2.61 -2.58 -0.82
CA MET A 17 1.34 -3.01 -0.24
C MET A 17 0.88 -4.35 -0.82
N THR A 18 1.66 -5.00 -1.69
CA THR A 18 1.28 -6.29 -2.28
C THR A 18 1.03 -7.33 -1.18
N GLY A 19 -0.15 -7.95 -1.19
CA GLY A 19 -0.57 -8.92 -0.18
C GLY A 19 -1.19 -8.30 1.09
N TRP A 20 -1.28 -6.98 1.18
CA TRP A 20 -1.92 -6.32 2.34
C TRP A 20 -3.41 -6.59 2.38
N THR A 21 -3.92 -6.71 3.60
CA THR A 21 -5.34 -6.79 3.88
C THR A 21 -5.94 -5.40 4.05
N ARG A 22 -7.28 -5.35 4.15
CA ARG A 22 -7.98 -4.10 4.48
C ARG A 22 -7.51 -3.50 5.81
N ASP A 23 -7.16 -4.34 6.78
CA ASP A 23 -6.70 -3.87 8.09
C ASP A 23 -5.31 -3.23 8.01
N ASP A 24 -4.40 -3.79 7.21
CA ASP A 24 -3.08 -3.21 6.94
C ASP A 24 -3.19 -1.84 6.25
N ILE A 25 -4.13 -1.72 5.30
CA ILE A 25 -4.43 -0.44 4.63
C ILE A 25 -4.91 0.59 5.66
N VAL A 26 -5.86 0.23 6.53
CA VAL A 26 -6.40 1.14 7.56
C VAL A 26 -5.32 1.56 8.56
N ALA A 27 -4.43 0.65 8.94
CA ALA A 27 -3.29 0.96 9.79
C ALA A 27 -2.35 1.97 9.11
N PHE A 28 -2.06 1.78 7.83
CA PHE A 28 -1.27 2.72 7.05
C PHE A 28 -1.92 4.09 6.92
N GLU A 29 -3.22 4.16 6.64
CA GLU A 29 -3.97 5.42 6.62
C GLU A 29 -3.88 6.14 7.97
N SER A 30 -4.00 5.39 9.08
CA SER A 30 -3.95 5.94 10.43
C SER A 30 -2.55 6.43 10.83
N LEU A 31 -1.50 5.77 10.35
CA LEU A 31 -0.10 6.13 10.63
C LEU A 31 0.38 7.32 9.80
N THR A 32 0.01 7.34 8.52
CA THR A 32 0.51 8.32 7.55
C THR A 32 -0.43 9.51 7.35
N ASN A 33 -1.69 9.33 7.75
CA ASN A 33 -2.79 10.26 7.53
C ASN A 33 -3.07 10.50 6.03
N ILE A 34 -2.72 9.52 5.19
CA ILE A 34 -3.03 9.45 3.75
C ILE A 34 -4.31 8.67 3.56
N LYS A 35 -5.15 9.11 2.62
CA LYS A 35 -6.34 8.35 2.21
C LYS A 35 -5.99 7.35 1.11
N VAL A 36 -6.37 6.11 1.32
CA VAL A 36 -6.22 4.98 0.40
C VAL A 36 -7.60 4.54 -0.07
N GLU A 37 -7.86 4.66 -1.36
CA GLU A 37 -9.07 4.14 -1.99
C GLU A 37 -8.91 2.64 -2.26
N VAL A 38 -9.78 1.85 -1.64
CA VAL A 38 -9.77 0.38 -1.71
C VAL A 38 -10.87 -0.09 -2.65
N GLU A 39 -10.48 -0.75 -3.75
CA GLU A 39 -11.41 -1.30 -4.73
C GLU A 39 -11.35 -2.84 -4.73
N GLY A 40 -12.49 -3.49 -4.57
CA GLY A 40 -12.57 -4.96 -4.47
C GLY A 40 -12.37 -5.48 -3.05
N ASN A 41 -12.21 -6.80 -2.94
CA ASN A 41 -12.17 -7.55 -1.68
C ASN A 41 -11.04 -8.60 -1.73
N GLY A 42 -10.39 -8.89 -0.60
CA GLY A 42 -9.28 -9.86 -0.53
C GLY A 42 -7.96 -9.19 -0.15
N PHE A 43 -6.91 -9.49 -0.91
CA PHE A 43 -5.56 -8.96 -0.69
C PHE A 43 -5.17 -7.99 -1.80
N VAL A 44 -4.40 -6.96 -1.47
CA VAL A 44 -3.90 -6.00 -2.47
C VAL A 44 -3.10 -6.74 -3.53
N LYS A 45 -3.59 -6.71 -4.77
CA LYS A 45 -2.93 -7.28 -5.95
C LYS A 45 -2.18 -6.20 -6.74
N SER A 46 -2.66 -4.97 -6.67
CA SER A 46 -2.00 -3.84 -7.32
C SER A 46 -2.26 -2.53 -6.58
N GLN A 47 -1.29 -1.62 -6.67
CA GLN A 47 -1.34 -0.26 -6.14
C GLN A 47 -1.12 0.75 -7.26
N SER A 48 -1.84 1.87 -7.23
CA SER A 48 -1.72 2.94 -8.23
C SER A 48 -0.40 3.70 -8.15
N VAL A 49 0.24 3.70 -6.98
CA VAL A 49 1.54 4.35 -6.76
C VAL A 49 2.58 3.27 -6.59
N THR A 50 3.66 3.31 -7.37
CA THR A 50 4.72 2.31 -7.28
C THR A 50 5.39 2.32 -5.90
N SER A 51 5.71 1.14 -5.37
CA SER A 51 6.52 1.01 -4.16
C SER A 51 7.81 1.83 -4.26
N GLN A 52 8.29 2.37 -3.15
CA GLN A 52 9.48 3.21 -3.04
C GLN A 52 9.37 4.58 -3.72
N THR A 53 8.18 4.98 -4.16
CA THR A 53 7.92 6.34 -4.66
C THR A 53 7.69 7.30 -3.51
N ALA A 54 8.21 8.52 -3.57
CA ALA A 54 7.88 9.57 -2.61
C ALA A 54 6.40 9.97 -2.73
N ILE A 55 5.70 9.97 -1.61
CA ILE A 55 4.28 10.33 -1.49
C ILE A 55 4.08 11.36 -0.38
N ASP A 56 3.01 12.12 -0.48
CA ASP A 56 2.63 13.11 0.52
C ASP A 56 1.20 12.89 1.03
N LYS A 57 0.81 13.65 2.06
CA LYS A 57 -0.53 13.61 2.64
C LYS A 57 -1.67 13.97 1.66
N LYS A 58 -1.34 14.57 0.52
CA LYS A 58 -2.30 14.96 -0.53
C LYS A 58 -2.39 13.92 -1.64
N THR A 59 -1.46 12.97 -1.68
CA THR A 59 -1.39 11.92 -2.68
C THR A 59 -2.57 10.99 -2.49
N LYS A 60 -3.36 10.82 -3.54
CA LYS A 60 -4.42 9.82 -3.56
C LYS A 60 -3.81 8.48 -3.94
N VAL A 61 -3.84 7.55 -3.01
CA VAL A 61 -3.42 6.17 -3.26
C VAL A 61 -4.68 5.37 -3.56
N GLN A 62 -4.68 4.60 -4.64
CA GLN A 62 -5.74 3.63 -4.93
C GLN A 62 -5.13 2.24 -4.99
N VAL A 63 -5.76 1.27 -4.36
CA VAL A 63 -5.34 -0.13 -4.34
C VAL A 63 -6.49 -1.02 -4.80
N LYS A 64 -6.15 -2.04 -5.58
CA LYS A 64 -7.09 -3.06 -6.01
C LYS A 64 -6.83 -4.34 -5.25
N LEU A 65 -7.87 -4.79 -4.55
CA LEU A 65 -7.88 -6.04 -3.82
C LEU A 65 -8.45 -7.11 -4.73
N ASP A 66 -7.80 -8.27 -4.68
CA ASP A 66 -8.24 -9.45 -5.36
C ASP A 66 -8.29 -10.60 -4.36
N SER A 67 -9.39 -11.34 -4.36
CA SER A 67 -9.54 -12.56 -3.58
C SER A 67 -8.82 -13.75 -4.24
N GLU A 68 -8.29 -13.58 -5.46
CA GLU A 68 -7.38 -14.54 -6.07
C GLU A 68 -6.03 -14.55 -5.34
N ASN A 69 -5.94 -15.39 -4.31
CA ASN A 69 -4.69 -16.04 -3.99
C ASN A 69 -4.35 -16.95 -5.19
N THR A 70 -3.52 -16.48 -6.12
CA THR A 70 -2.84 -17.35 -7.10
C THR A 70 -1.81 -18.21 -6.37
N ASN A 71 -2.33 -19.13 -5.57
CA ASN A 71 -1.69 -20.37 -5.22
C ASN A 71 -2.78 -21.41 -4.92
N SER A 72 -3.72 -21.54 -5.86
CA SER A 72 -4.61 -22.71 -5.92
C SER A 72 -4.16 -23.56 -7.09
N SER A 73 -3.32 -24.55 -6.74
CA SER A 73 -3.01 -25.80 -7.45
C SER A 73 -2.12 -25.76 -8.70
#